data_AF-A0A9X7UW38-F1
#
_entry.id   AF-A0A9X7UW38-F1
#
_cell.length_a   1.000
_cell.length_b   1.000
_cell.length_c   1.000
_cell.angle_alpha   90.00
_cell.angle_beta   90.00
_cell.angle_gamma   90.00
#
_symmetry.space_group_name_H-M   'P 1'
#
loop_
_entity.id
_entity.type
_entity.pdbx_description
1 polymer ?
#
loop_
_entity_poly.entity_id
_entity_poly.type
_entity_poly.pdbx_seq_one_letter_code
_entity_poly.pdbx_strand_id
1 'polypeptide(L)'
;MALKATVYKAELTVSDMDRHHYHTYPLTIAQHPSETTERMMVRLAAFAFNASEQLEFTRGISTDDEPDLWTHSLSDEIELWIELGQPDEKRIRKACNRSKQVIIYLYHGRSAQIWWEQMESTCRRFRNLSVLEFDATAISQLNALCDRTMRLQASIQDGSLWLGNSDSSVELNLQVRQRPE
;
A
#
# COMPACT_ATOMS: atom_id res chain seq x y z
N MET A 1 13.51 -17.04 -20.81
CA MET A 1 12.05 -16.87 -20.72
C MET A 1 11.76 -16.03 -19.49
N ALA A 2 10.98 -14.95 -19.60
CA ALA A 2 10.59 -14.16 -18.44
C ALA A 2 9.68 -15.02 -17.53
N LEU A 3 9.99 -15.07 -16.23
CA LEU A 3 9.15 -15.74 -15.24
C LEU A 3 7.76 -15.09 -15.27
N LYS A 4 6.70 -15.92 -15.32
CA LYS A 4 5.32 -15.41 -15.32
C LYS A 4 4.94 -14.95 -13.91
N ALA A 5 4.13 -13.90 -13.83
CA ALA A 5 3.57 -13.45 -12.56
C ALA A 5 2.69 -14.52 -11.91
N THR A 6 2.71 -14.59 -10.59
CA THR A 6 1.91 -15.51 -9.77
C THR A 6 0.64 -14.78 -9.33
N VAL A 7 -0.54 -15.32 -9.68
CA VAL A 7 -1.83 -14.61 -9.45
C VAL A 7 -2.48 -15.04 -8.14
N TYR A 8 -2.65 -14.16 -7.18
CA TYR A 8 -3.37 -14.40 -5.92
C TYR A 8 -4.80 -13.88 -6.01
N LYS A 9 -5.71 -14.52 -5.29
CA LYS A 9 -7.10 -14.08 -5.11
C LYS A 9 -7.33 -13.77 -3.64
N ALA A 10 -7.95 -12.64 -3.34
CA ALA A 10 -8.31 -12.28 -1.98
C ALA A 10 -9.75 -11.75 -1.94
N GLU A 11 -10.61 -12.40 -1.17
CA GLU A 11 -11.88 -11.82 -0.74
C GLU A 11 -11.59 -11.03 0.54
N LEU A 12 -11.46 -9.70 0.42
CA LEU A 12 -11.13 -8.81 1.52
C LEU A 12 -12.38 -8.10 2.02
N THR A 13 -12.83 -8.42 3.23
CA THR A 13 -13.91 -7.70 3.90
C THR A 13 -13.33 -6.58 4.75
N VAL A 14 -13.56 -5.34 4.35
CA VAL A 14 -13.11 -4.13 5.06
C VAL A 14 -14.24 -3.61 5.95
N SER A 15 -13.94 -3.43 7.22
CA SER A 15 -14.78 -2.79 8.24
C SER A 15 -13.99 -1.63 8.83
N ASP A 16 -14.09 -0.46 8.21
CA ASP A 16 -13.39 0.75 8.61
C ASP A 16 -14.32 1.65 9.42
N MET A 17 -14.10 1.69 10.73
CA MET A 17 -14.92 2.46 11.67
C MET A 17 -14.63 3.96 11.52
N ASP A 18 -13.38 4.30 11.22
CA ASP A 18 -12.89 5.69 11.15
C ASP A 18 -13.49 6.42 9.94
N ARG A 19 -13.64 5.73 8.81
CA ARG A 19 -14.26 6.25 7.58
C ARG A 19 -15.72 5.85 7.41
N HIS A 20 -16.27 5.06 8.32
CA HIS A 20 -17.59 4.41 8.18
C HIS A 20 -17.73 3.65 6.85
N HIS A 21 -16.68 2.94 6.46
CA HIS A 21 -16.58 2.25 5.17
C HIS A 21 -16.62 0.73 5.36
N TYR A 22 -17.67 0.09 4.83
CA TYR A 22 -17.95 -1.33 5.02
C TYR A 22 -18.19 -1.98 3.67
N HIS A 23 -17.23 -2.78 3.20
CA HIS A 23 -17.33 -3.37 1.87
C HIS A 23 -16.50 -4.64 1.74
N THR A 24 -16.93 -5.54 0.85
CA THR A 24 -16.18 -6.75 0.50
C THR A 24 -15.63 -6.63 -0.91
N TYR A 25 -14.31 -6.76 -1.04
CA TYR A 25 -13.58 -6.60 -2.29
C TYR A 25 -13.09 -7.95 -2.83
N PRO A 26 -13.50 -8.38 -4.03
CA PRO A 26 -12.96 -9.54 -4.71
C PRO A 26 -11.68 -9.17 -5.48
N LEU A 27 -10.54 -9.18 -4.79
CA LEU A 27 -9.26 -8.72 -5.34
C LEU A 27 -8.53 -9.83 -6.11
N THR A 28 -7.88 -9.43 -7.21
CA THR A 28 -6.96 -10.27 -7.99
C THR A 28 -5.61 -9.57 -8.05
N ILE A 29 -4.58 -10.20 -7.49
CA ILE A 29 -3.27 -9.58 -7.32
C ILE A 29 -2.25 -10.37 -8.11
N ALA A 30 -1.62 -9.73 -9.11
CA ALA A 30 -0.50 -10.32 -9.81
C ALA A 30 0.80 -10.00 -9.06
N GLN A 31 1.51 -11.04 -8.59
CA GLN A 31 2.82 -10.94 -7.98
C GLN A 31 3.89 -11.12 -9.06
N HIS A 32 4.66 -10.08 -9.33
CA HIS A 32 5.80 -10.17 -10.25
C HIS A 32 6.90 -11.06 -9.65
N PRO A 33 7.71 -11.80 -10.44
CA PRO A 33 8.79 -12.63 -9.90
C PRO A 33 9.83 -11.89 -9.04
N SER A 34 10.02 -10.59 -9.27
CA SER A 34 10.89 -9.73 -8.45
C SER A 34 10.20 -9.19 -7.19
N GLU A 35 8.90 -9.44 -7.02
CA GLU A 35 8.14 -9.00 -5.86
C GLU A 35 8.09 -10.12 -4.79
N THR A 36 8.47 -9.78 -3.56
CA THR A 36 8.36 -10.70 -2.42
C THR A 36 6.90 -10.88 -1.99
N THR A 37 6.59 -12.01 -1.35
CA THR A 37 5.25 -12.24 -0.78
C THR A 37 4.90 -11.19 0.26
N GLU A 38 5.88 -10.81 1.08
CA GLU A 38 5.74 -9.75 2.07
C GLU A 38 5.30 -8.43 1.42
N ARG A 39 6.00 -7.96 0.37
CA ARG A 39 5.64 -6.72 -0.35
C ARG A 39 4.23 -6.79 -0.95
N MET A 40 3.85 -7.94 -1.50
CA MET A 40 2.50 -8.16 -2.04
C MET A 40 1.43 -8.07 -0.94
N MET A 41 1.69 -8.61 0.26
CA MET A 41 0.82 -8.44 1.42
C MET A 41 0.80 -6.99 1.94
N VAL A 42 1.92 -6.26 1.85
CA VAL A 42 1.93 -4.82 2.16
C VAL A 42 1.05 -4.04 1.16
N ARG A 43 1.03 -4.42 -0.13
CA ARG A 43 0.09 -3.80 -1.10
C ARG A 43 -1.36 -4.05 -0.68
N LEU A 44 -1.67 -5.24 -0.18
CA LEU A 44 -3.00 -5.58 0.31
C LEU A 44 -3.38 -4.80 1.58
N ALA A 45 -2.44 -4.62 2.52
CA ALA A 45 -2.64 -3.77 3.69
C ALA A 45 -2.85 -2.30 3.28
N ALA A 46 -2.04 -1.78 2.36
CA ALA A 46 -2.21 -0.44 1.81
C ALA A 46 -3.57 -0.30 1.10
N PHE A 47 -4.04 -1.33 0.39
CA PHE A 47 -5.40 -1.34 -0.15
C PHE A 47 -6.43 -1.17 0.97
N ALA A 48 -6.33 -1.95 2.06
CA ALA A 48 -7.30 -1.91 3.16
C ALA A 48 -7.41 -0.51 3.78
N PHE A 49 -6.28 0.15 4.09
CA PHE A 49 -6.26 1.51 4.62
C PHE A 49 -6.89 2.56 3.68
N ASN A 50 -6.86 2.31 2.37
CA ASN A 50 -7.30 3.26 1.34
C ASN A 50 -8.52 2.74 0.57
N ALA A 51 -9.25 1.77 1.13
CA ALA A 51 -10.23 0.99 0.39
C ALA A 51 -11.28 1.89 -0.28
N SER A 52 -11.48 1.66 -1.57
CA SER A 52 -12.53 2.25 -2.40
C SER A 52 -12.80 1.31 -3.58
N GLU A 53 -13.96 1.43 -4.21
CA GLU A 53 -14.29 0.63 -5.40
C GLU A 53 -13.41 0.97 -6.61
N GLN A 54 -12.85 2.18 -6.63
CA GLN A 54 -12.02 2.70 -7.72
C GLN A 54 -10.51 2.51 -7.46
N LEU A 55 -10.11 1.96 -6.31
CA LEU A 55 -8.71 1.66 -6.02
C LEU A 55 -8.30 0.38 -6.76
N GLU A 56 -7.23 0.45 -7.53
CA GLU A 56 -6.77 -0.66 -8.36
C GLU A 56 -5.30 -0.99 -8.06
N PHE A 57 -4.97 -2.29 -8.07
CA PHE A 57 -3.58 -2.74 -8.12
C PHE A 57 -3.03 -2.58 -9.53
N THR A 58 -1.77 -2.17 -9.63
CA THR A 58 -1.08 -2.07 -10.92
C THR A 58 0.10 -3.03 -10.99
N ARG A 59 0.90 -2.92 -12.06
CA ARG A 59 2.17 -3.62 -12.26
C ARG A 59 3.29 -3.18 -11.30
N GLY A 60 3.15 -2.04 -10.61
CA GLY A 60 4.04 -1.59 -9.53
C GLY A 60 5.52 -1.74 -9.86
N ILE A 61 6.27 -2.49 -9.03
CA ILE A 61 7.73 -2.72 -9.15
C ILE A 61 8.21 -3.22 -10.52
N SER A 62 7.33 -3.70 -11.39
CA SER A 62 7.70 -4.13 -12.75
C SER A 62 7.69 -3.02 -13.79
N THR A 63 7.33 -1.79 -13.42
CA THR A 63 7.29 -0.63 -14.34
C THR A 63 7.56 0.69 -13.63
N ASP A 64 8.22 1.61 -14.35
CA ASP A 64 8.44 2.98 -13.88
C ASP A 64 7.22 3.89 -14.13
N ASP A 65 6.16 3.41 -14.79
CA ASP A 65 5.03 4.23 -15.24
C ASP A 65 3.79 4.21 -14.35
N GLU A 66 3.62 3.14 -13.58
CA GLU A 66 2.45 2.89 -12.74
C GLU A 66 2.86 2.74 -11.26
N PRO A 67 2.05 3.25 -10.30
CA PRO A 67 2.24 3.07 -8.85
C PRO A 67 2.05 1.61 -8.40
N ASP A 68 2.12 1.31 -7.11
CA ASP A 68 1.63 0.03 -6.64
C ASP A 68 0.10 -0.07 -6.68
N LEU A 69 -0.57 1.02 -6.30
CA LEU A 69 -2.01 1.18 -6.39
C LEU A 69 -2.38 2.61 -6.81
N TRP A 70 -3.53 2.77 -7.45
CA TRP A 70 -4.06 4.09 -7.75
C TRP A 70 -5.58 4.15 -7.80
N THR A 71 -6.10 5.37 -7.75
CA THR A 71 -7.48 5.67 -8.10
C THR A 71 -7.48 6.72 -9.20
N HIS A 72 -8.33 6.52 -10.21
CA HIS A 72 -8.62 7.50 -11.24
C HIS A 72 -10.02 8.07 -11.06
N SER A 73 -10.16 9.34 -11.45
CA SER A 73 -11.46 9.97 -11.64
C SER A 73 -12.14 9.43 -12.91
N LEU A 74 -13.42 9.78 -13.10
CA LEU A 74 -14.17 9.48 -14.32
C LEU A 74 -13.58 10.14 -15.59
N SER A 75 -12.68 11.11 -15.43
CA SER A 75 -11.97 11.79 -16.53
C SER A 75 -10.52 11.32 -16.70
N ASP A 76 -10.18 10.17 -16.11
CA ASP A 76 -8.85 9.55 -16.19
C ASP A 76 -7.72 10.36 -15.51
N GLU A 77 -8.07 11.37 -14.70
CA GLU A 77 -7.10 12.03 -13.82
C GLU A 77 -6.75 11.11 -12.64
N ILE A 78 -5.45 10.99 -12.30
CA ILE A 78 -5.01 10.21 -11.14
C ILE A 78 -5.37 10.99 -9.87
N GLU A 79 -6.33 10.48 -9.10
CA GLU A 79 -6.73 11.08 -7.82
C GLU A 79 -5.77 10.65 -6.71
N LEU A 80 -5.44 9.37 -6.64
CA LEU A 80 -4.57 8.80 -5.61
C LEU A 80 -3.48 7.96 -6.26
N TRP A 81 -2.22 8.20 -5.86
CA TRP A 81 -1.05 7.42 -6.22
C TRP A 81 -0.43 6.81 -4.96
N ILE A 82 -0.39 5.48 -4.87
CA ILE A 82 0.19 4.77 -3.72
C ILE A 82 1.49 4.08 -4.15
N GLU A 83 2.57 4.39 -3.45
CA GLU A 83 3.89 3.79 -3.65
C GLU A 83 4.32 3.04 -2.39
N LEU A 84 4.94 1.87 -2.55
CA LEU A 84 5.51 1.10 -1.46
C LEU A 84 7.03 1.07 -1.53
N GLY A 85 7.65 1.17 -0.35
CA GLY A 85 9.10 1.06 -0.20
C GLY A 85 9.76 2.43 -0.25
N GLN A 86 10.95 2.50 -0.85
CA GLN A 86 11.86 3.64 -0.73
C GLN A 86 12.12 4.27 -2.12
N PRO A 87 11.14 4.99 -2.69
CA PRO A 87 11.28 5.55 -4.03
C PRO A 87 12.39 6.61 -4.07
N ASP A 88 13.03 6.75 -5.23
CA ASP A 88 14.00 7.82 -5.44
C ASP A 88 13.29 9.18 -5.68
N GLU A 89 14.07 10.27 -5.64
CA GLU A 89 13.54 11.62 -5.84
C GLU A 89 12.80 11.78 -7.18
N LYS A 90 13.28 11.11 -8.24
CA LYS A 90 12.68 11.19 -9.58
C LYS A 90 11.27 10.57 -9.57
N ARG A 91 11.10 9.43 -8.92
CA ARG A 91 9.83 8.72 -8.77
C ARG A 91 8.85 9.51 -7.91
N ILE A 92 9.30 10.08 -6.78
CA ILE A 92 8.47 10.93 -5.92
C ILE A 92 7.96 12.15 -6.70
N ARG A 93 8.84 12.84 -7.42
CA ARG A 93 8.46 14.00 -8.25
C ARG A 93 7.47 13.61 -9.32
N LYS A 94 7.67 12.47 -10.01
CA LYS A 94 6.73 11.97 -11.03
C LYS A 94 5.35 11.72 -10.43
N ALA A 95 5.27 11.03 -9.29
CA ALA A 95 4.01 10.74 -8.61
C ALA A 95 3.28 12.04 -8.22
N CYS A 96 3.97 12.96 -7.53
CA CYS A 96 3.37 14.19 -7.02
C CYS A 96 2.91 15.13 -8.14
N ASN A 97 3.57 15.13 -9.30
CA ASN A 97 3.17 15.96 -10.43
C ASN A 97 2.01 15.37 -11.24
N ARG A 98 1.77 14.05 -11.15
CA ARG A 98 0.76 13.34 -11.96
C ARG A 98 -0.54 13.07 -11.22
N SER A 99 -0.58 13.26 -9.91
CA SER A 99 -1.72 12.87 -9.07
C SER A 99 -2.17 13.98 -8.12
N LYS A 100 -3.44 13.94 -7.72
CA LYS A 100 -3.98 14.88 -6.72
C LYS A 100 -3.42 14.59 -5.34
N GLN A 101 -3.21 13.32 -5.00
CA GLN A 101 -2.67 12.86 -3.74
C GLN A 101 -1.67 11.72 -3.95
N VAL A 102 -0.55 11.75 -3.21
CA VAL A 102 0.45 10.68 -3.16
C VAL A 102 0.56 10.17 -1.73
N ILE A 103 0.64 8.85 -1.58
CA ILE A 103 0.99 8.21 -0.31
C ILE A 103 2.16 7.26 -0.56
N ILE A 104 3.22 7.40 0.24
CA ILE A 104 4.33 6.44 0.28
C ILE A 104 4.21 5.63 1.57
N TYR A 105 4.14 4.30 1.45
CA TYR A 105 4.19 3.36 2.56
C TYR A 105 5.57 2.75 2.69
N LEU A 106 6.30 3.17 3.72
CA LEU A 106 7.56 2.57 4.15
C LEU A 106 7.27 1.33 5.01
N TYR A 107 8.12 0.30 4.94
CA TYR A 107 7.93 -0.93 5.74
C TYR A 107 9.24 -1.66 6.09
N HIS A 108 10.40 -1.05 5.82
CA HIS A 108 11.71 -1.70 5.96
C HIS A 108 12.49 -1.30 7.23
N GLY A 109 11.78 -0.83 8.26
CA GLY A 109 12.35 -0.47 9.57
C GLY A 109 13.56 0.46 9.47
N ARG A 110 14.73 0.03 9.97
CA ARG A 110 15.96 0.84 9.96
C ARG A 110 16.33 1.40 8.57
N SER A 111 16.11 0.63 7.51
CA SER A 111 16.39 1.11 6.15
C SER A 111 15.43 2.23 5.73
N ALA A 112 14.16 2.17 6.16
CA ALA A 112 13.19 3.24 5.93
C ALA A 112 13.55 4.52 6.69
N GLN A 113 14.08 4.40 7.92
CA GLN A 113 14.57 5.56 8.67
C GLN A 113 15.74 6.25 7.95
N ILE A 114 16.73 5.49 7.47
CA ILE A 114 17.88 6.05 6.72
C ILE A 114 17.39 6.76 5.45
N TRP A 115 16.46 6.15 4.72
CA TRP A 115 15.86 6.76 3.54
C TRP A 115 15.14 8.07 3.89
N TRP A 116 14.38 8.09 5.00
CA TRP A 116 13.67 9.29 5.44
C TRP A 116 14.63 10.43 5.77
N GLU A 117 15.70 10.18 6.52
CA GLU A 117 16.73 11.18 6.86
C GLU A 117 17.36 11.81 5.60
N GLN A 118 17.46 11.06 4.51
CA GLN A 118 17.98 11.57 3.23
C GLN A 118 16.90 12.32 2.43
N MET A 119 15.66 11.82 2.41
CA MET A 119 14.60 12.28 1.50
C MET A 119 13.64 13.29 2.13
N GLU A 120 13.70 13.54 3.43
CA GLU A 120 12.77 14.43 4.14
C GLU A 120 12.70 15.82 3.49
N SER A 121 13.85 16.43 3.20
CA SER A 121 13.90 17.77 2.58
C SER A 121 13.24 17.81 1.20
N THR A 122 13.36 16.72 0.43
CA THR A 122 12.68 16.55 -0.86
C THR A 122 11.19 16.33 -0.68
N CYS A 123 10.79 15.46 0.23
CA CYS A 123 9.38 15.11 0.48
C CYS A 123 8.57 16.31 0.97
N ARG A 124 9.14 17.14 1.85
CA ARG A 124 8.48 18.33 2.42
C ARG A 124 8.13 19.40 1.39
N ARG A 125 8.70 19.34 0.19
CA ARG A 125 8.39 20.29 -0.91
C ARG A 125 7.04 20.01 -1.56
N PHE A 126 6.50 18.79 -1.40
CA PHE A 126 5.27 18.37 -2.05
C PHE A 126 4.10 18.44 -1.07
N ARG A 127 3.15 19.34 -1.36
CA ARG A 127 1.96 19.56 -0.52
C ARG A 127 0.90 18.49 -0.67
N ASN A 128 1.00 17.62 -1.67
CA ASN A 128 0.08 16.51 -1.89
C ASN A 128 0.68 15.15 -1.47
N LEU A 129 1.81 15.14 -0.76
CA LEU A 129 2.53 13.93 -0.38
C LEU A 129 2.33 13.60 1.10
N SER A 130 1.83 12.39 1.37
CA SER A 130 1.93 11.74 2.68
C SER A 130 3.02 10.68 2.67
N VAL A 131 3.77 10.58 3.76
CA VAL A 131 4.74 9.49 3.99
C VAL A 131 4.38 8.82 5.30
N LEU A 132 4.05 7.54 5.21
CA LEU A 132 3.59 6.70 6.31
C LEU A 132 4.51 5.49 6.42
N GLU A 133 4.70 4.97 7.62
CA GLU A 133 5.56 3.82 7.86
C GLU A 133 4.85 2.76 8.68
N PHE A 134 4.85 1.53 8.16
CA PHE A 134 4.45 0.35 8.91
C PHE A 134 5.54 -0.10 9.88
N ASP A 135 5.12 -0.63 11.02
CA ASP A 135 6.03 -1.37 11.90
C ASP A 135 6.55 -2.64 11.18
N ALA A 136 7.87 -2.68 10.95
CA ALA A 136 8.51 -3.79 10.26
C ALA A 136 8.31 -5.15 10.98
N THR A 137 8.14 -5.15 12.30
CA THR A 137 7.91 -6.39 13.05
C THR A 137 6.56 -7.00 12.71
N ALA A 138 5.51 -6.16 12.61
CA ALA A 138 4.17 -6.60 12.23
C ALA A 138 4.13 -7.06 10.76
N ILE A 139 4.86 -6.37 9.86
CA ILE A 139 4.93 -6.73 8.44
C ILE A 139 5.47 -8.16 8.24
N SER A 140 6.47 -8.57 9.01
CA SER A 140 7.03 -9.93 8.92
C SER A 140 6.00 -11.04 9.20
N GLN A 141 4.94 -10.72 9.95
CA GLN A 141 3.87 -11.66 10.31
C GLN A 141 2.84 -11.84 9.19
N LEU A 142 2.75 -10.91 8.24
CA LEU A 142 1.75 -10.96 7.15
C LEU A 142 1.91 -12.17 6.23
N ASN A 143 3.12 -12.71 6.12
CA ASN A 143 3.37 -13.90 5.30
C ASN A 143 2.57 -15.12 5.79
N ALA A 144 2.24 -15.19 7.08
CA ALA A 144 1.43 -16.28 7.64
C ALA A 144 -0.04 -16.24 7.19
N LEU A 145 -0.53 -15.07 6.75
CA LEU A 145 -1.89 -14.90 6.23
C LEU A 145 -2.00 -15.20 4.73
N CYS A 146 -0.87 -15.38 4.05
CA CYS A 146 -0.82 -15.50 2.60
C CYS A 146 -1.15 -16.93 2.14
N ASP A 147 -2.11 -17.04 1.22
CA ASP A 147 -2.41 -18.24 0.46
C ASP A 147 -2.80 -17.85 -0.98
N ARG A 148 -2.79 -18.78 -1.94
CA ARG A 148 -3.20 -18.57 -3.34
C ARG A 148 -4.62 -18.00 -3.43
N THR A 149 -5.50 -18.42 -2.53
CA THR A 149 -6.87 -17.91 -2.37
C THR A 149 -7.10 -17.57 -0.89
N MET A 150 -7.23 -16.29 -0.60
CA MET A 150 -7.40 -15.78 0.75
C MET A 150 -8.84 -15.30 0.98
N ARG A 151 -9.35 -15.51 2.20
CA ARG A 151 -10.51 -14.81 2.74
C ARG A 151 -10.04 -14.06 3.97
N LEU A 152 -10.02 -12.73 3.90
CA LEU A 152 -9.46 -11.88 4.94
C LEU A 152 -10.49 -10.89 5.45
N GLN A 153 -10.41 -10.60 6.74
CA GLN A 153 -11.07 -9.45 7.36
C GLN A 153 -10.03 -8.38 7.67
N ALA A 154 -10.35 -7.14 7.31
CA ALA A 154 -9.60 -5.93 7.66
C ALA A 154 -10.52 -5.05 8.51
N SER A 155 -10.23 -4.95 9.81
CA SER A 155 -10.94 -4.04 10.71
C SER A 155 -10.05 -2.82 10.97
N ILE A 156 -10.58 -1.61 10.80
CA ILE A 156 -9.83 -0.37 11.02
C ILE A 156 -10.54 0.45 12.08
N GLN A 157 -9.80 0.84 13.11
CA GLN A 157 -10.30 1.68 14.19
C GLN A 157 -9.13 2.45 14.82
N ASP A 158 -9.33 3.73 15.09
CA ASP A 158 -8.35 4.62 15.71
C ASP A 158 -7.00 4.65 14.96
N GLY A 159 -7.04 4.47 13.63
CA GLY A 159 -5.87 4.45 12.75
C GLY A 159 -5.08 3.13 12.72
N SER A 160 -5.51 2.11 13.47
CA SER A 160 -4.92 0.77 13.49
C SER A 160 -5.70 -0.17 12.58
N LEU A 161 -4.99 -1.07 11.88
CA LEU A 161 -5.59 -2.12 11.04
C LEU A 161 -5.34 -3.49 11.66
N TRP A 162 -6.41 -4.24 11.93
CA TRP A 162 -6.35 -5.67 12.20
C TRP A 162 -6.68 -6.43 10.91
N LEU A 163 -5.66 -7.05 10.32
CA LEU A 163 -5.79 -7.87 9.12
C LEU A 163 -5.66 -9.35 9.51
N GLY A 164 -6.63 -10.18 9.17
CA GLY A 164 -6.61 -11.59 9.57
C GLY A 164 -7.54 -12.47 8.79
N ASN A 165 -7.49 -13.77 9.11
CA ASN A 165 -8.40 -14.81 8.66
C ASN A 165 -9.06 -15.46 9.90
N SER A 166 -9.67 -16.64 9.73
CA SER A 166 -10.30 -17.38 10.84
C SER A 166 -9.32 -17.83 11.93
N ASP A 167 -8.03 -17.96 11.61
CA ASP A 167 -7.06 -18.67 12.43
C ASP A 167 -6.07 -17.71 13.10
N SER A 168 -5.80 -16.57 12.48
CA SER A 168 -4.79 -15.60 12.93
C SER A 168 -5.11 -14.18 12.48
N SER A 169 -4.61 -13.21 13.23
CA SER A 169 -4.73 -11.78 12.94
C SER A 169 -3.42 -11.08 13.25
N VAL A 170 -3.08 -10.09 12.42
CA VAL A 170 -1.91 -9.22 12.54
C VAL A 170 -2.42 -7.79 12.70
N GLU A 171 -1.95 -7.11 13.74
CA GLU A 171 -2.21 -5.70 13.95
C GLU A 171 -1.12 -4.87 13.27
N LEU A 172 -1.54 -3.91 12.45
CA LEU A 172 -0.69 -3.01 11.69
C LEU A 172 -0.97 -1.57 12.14
N ASN A 173 0.08 -0.89 12.58
CA ASN A 173 0.05 0.50 12.97
C ASN A 173 0.86 1.35 11.97
N LEU A 174 0.40 2.57 11.73
CA LEU A 174 1.06 3.53 10.84
C LEU A 174 1.70 4.67 11.62
N GLN A 175 3.02 4.77 11.54
CA GLN A 175 3.74 5.96 11.95
C GLN A 175 3.67 7.01 10.83
N VAL A 176 3.18 8.20 11.17
CA VAL A 176 3.17 9.33 10.24
C VAL A 176 4.54 10.00 10.22
N ARG A 177 5.21 10.01 9.06
CA ARG A 177 6.44 10.80 8.82
C ARG A 177 6.11 12.20 8.27
N GLN A 178 5.13 12.28 7.39
CA GLN A 178 4.61 13.53 6.81
C GLN A 178 3.14 13.37 6.41
N ARG A 179 2.36 14.46 6.53
CA ARG A 179 1.08 14.67 5.86
C ARG A 179 1.09 16.01 5.12
N PRO A 180 0.25 16.19 4.07
CA PRO A 180 -0.12 17.47 3.52
C PRO A 180 -0.46 18.49 4.61
N GLU A 181 0.07 19.71 4.49
CA GLU A 181 -0.36 20.88 5.26
C GLU A 181 -1.60 21.53 4.63
#